data_AF-A0A8H5FH03-F1
#
_entry.id   AF-A0A8H5FH03-F1
#
_cell.length_a   1.000
_cell.length_b   1.000
_cell.length_c   1.000
_cell.angle_alpha   90.00
_cell.angle_beta   90.00
_cell.angle_gamma   90.00
#
_symmetry.space_group_name_H-M   'P 1'
#
loop_
_entity.id
_entity.type
_entity.pdbx_description
1 polymer ?
#
loop_
_entity_poly.entity_id
_entity_poly.type
_entity_poly.pdbx_seq_one_letter_code
_entity_poly.pdbx_strand_id
1 'polypeptide(L)'
;MRLSQSFVVLAAVAAPFIPTSLAFGAAGHEIVATIAQIHLHPSVLPVICDLLDVVPSDNSEATLRRQCHLASVATWADRDKYKMRWSAALHYVGAVDDHPSARCLFPGEGGWAGSKGINVLDGIKNVTSILGQWSGASQEESTRLTAHIQGGTQTKSRFLSPRPAGPREEEAFKFLVHFLGDMHQPLHLTGRDRGGNNQKVVFENRQTNLHSAWDGAILTRLIRTVDRKYSHPLPDQGDLPIPSAQIEAALRHAIYDPLIRRVMWEGVESKWIDEIDDWFACPIPAPIPEPEQRQSLLSLFSSDPFAFPKALVSTISSALREKVEISPDGPLICPYAWSVPLHQLNCKYVWPAVLNFTSEVAGRPPVHKYPVLDTPEYIGALDKDLVMEKLVAQGGLRLAGVLNWLFADEA
;
A
#
# COMPACT_ATOMS: atom_id res chain seq x y z
N MET A 1 32.23 -39.54 54.28
CA MET A 1 31.97 -39.26 52.85
C MET A 1 30.52 -38.83 52.70
N ARG A 2 30.26 -37.52 52.57
CA ARG A 2 28.93 -36.98 52.24
C ARG A 2 29.09 -36.19 50.94
N LEU A 3 28.35 -36.61 49.92
CA LEU A 3 28.34 -36.06 48.56
C LEU A 3 27.71 -34.66 48.58
N SER A 4 28.43 -33.66 48.09
CA SER A 4 27.93 -32.32 47.82
C SER A 4 27.15 -32.35 46.50
N GLN A 5 25.87 -32.00 46.54
CA GLN A 5 25.05 -31.78 45.36
C GLN A 5 25.22 -30.34 44.89
N SER A 6 25.85 -30.16 43.74
CA SER A 6 25.92 -28.88 43.03
C SER A 6 24.58 -28.59 42.37
N PHE A 7 23.88 -27.54 42.83
CA PHE A 7 22.76 -26.96 42.11
C PHE A 7 23.30 -26.07 40.98
N VAL A 8 23.15 -26.53 39.74
CA VAL A 8 23.32 -25.68 38.55
C VAL A 8 22.02 -24.90 38.38
N VAL A 9 22.05 -23.61 38.76
CA VAL A 9 20.98 -22.67 38.41
C VAL A 9 21.15 -22.31 36.94
N LEU A 10 20.35 -22.92 36.07
CA LEU A 10 20.23 -22.50 34.68
C LEU A 10 19.48 -21.16 34.68
N ALA A 11 20.20 -20.05 34.49
CA ALA A 11 19.58 -18.77 34.21
C ALA A 11 18.94 -18.84 32.81
N ALA A 12 17.61 -19.00 32.77
CA ALA A 12 16.85 -18.82 31.54
C ALA A 12 16.91 -17.34 31.15
N VAL A 13 17.80 -17.02 30.22
CA VAL A 13 17.79 -15.72 29.54
C VAL A 13 16.56 -15.70 28.64
N ALA A 14 15.46 -15.14 29.16
CA ALA A 14 14.33 -14.75 28.34
C ALA A 14 14.82 -13.60 27.45
N ALA A 15 15.20 -13.92 26.21
CA ALA A 15 15.42 -12.91 25.19
C ALA A 15 14.09 -12.17 25.00
N PRO A 16 14.04 -10.84 25.16
CA PRO A 16 12.84 -10.11 24.80
C PRO A 16 12.69 -10.27 23.28
N PHE A 17 11.62 -10.95 22.84
CA PHE A 17 11.16 -10.85 21.46
C PHE A 17 10.81 -9.38 21.24
N ILE A 18 11.75 -8.62 20.70
CA ILE A 18 11.45 -7.33 20.09
C ILE A 18 10.70 -7.69 18.81
N PRO A 19 9.39 -7.40 18.69
CA PRO A 19 8.72 -7.57 17.42
C PRO A 19 9.42 -6.67 16.41
N THR A 20 10.07 -7.29 15.43
CA THR A 20 10.58 -6.60 14.26
C THR A 20 9.38 -5.89 13.62
N SER A 21 9.45 -4.57 13.50
CA SER A 21 8.46 -3.75 12.81
C SER A 21 8.43 -4.19 11.34
N LEU A 22 7.43 -4.98 11.00
CA LEU A 22 7.06 -5.31 9.63
C LEU A 22 5.97 -4.31 9.25
N ALA A 23 6.27 -3.57 8.20
CA ALA A 23 5.35 -2.81 7.40
C ALA A 23 4.07 -3.63 7.07
N PHE A 24 2.88 -3.00 6.91
CA PHE A 24 1.55 -3.67 6.77
C PHE A 24 1.61 -5.18 7.10
N GLY A 25 1.53 -5.55 8.37
CA GLY A 25 1.87 -6.90 8.82
C GLY A 25 1.18 -7.98 7.98
N ALA A 26 1.83 -9.13 7.79
CA ALA A 26 1.51 -10.20 6.82
C ALA A 26 0.09 -10.22 6.18
N ALA A 27 -0.97 -10.21 6.99
CA ALA A 27 -2.35 -10.16 6.50
C ALA A 27 -2.64 -8.97 5.57
N GLY A 28 -2.13 -7.77 5.84
CA GLY A 28 -2.34 -6.58 5.00
C GLY A 28 -1.77 -6.77 3.59
N HIS A 29 -0.53 -7.21 3.48
CA HIS A 29 0.10 -7.53 2.20
C HIS A 29 -0.63 -8.66 1.46
N GLU A 30 -1.03 -9.72 2.16
CA GLU A 30 -1.76 -10.81 1.55
C GLU A 30 -3.16 -10.40 1.06
N ILE A 31 -3.86 -9.52 1.79
CA ILE A 31 -5.14 -8.94 1.36
C ILE A 31 -4.94 -8.07 0.11
N VAL A 32 -3.96 -7.16 0.10
CA VAL A 32 -3.61 -6.33 -1.06
C VAL A 32 -3.34 -7.20 -2.29
N ALA A 33 -2.50 -8.22 -2.12
CA ALA A 33 -2.15 -9.16 -3.18
C ALA A 33 -3.35 -10.00 -3.67
N THR A 34 -4.26 -10.39 -2.77
CA THR A 34 -5.46 -11.13 -3.14
C THR A 34 -6.46 -10.25 -3.88
N ILE A 35 -6.67 -9.01 -3.43
CA ILE A 35 -7.47 -8.01 -4.15
C ILE A 35 -6.87 -7.77 -5.54
N ALA A 36 -5.55 -7.67 -5.66
CA ALA A 36 -4.91 -7.55 -6.95
C ALA A 36 -5.22 -8.75 -7.85
N GLN A 37 -5.09 -9.98 -7.33
CA GLN A 37 -5.38 -11.23 -8.06
C GLN A 37 -6.81 -11.27 -8.61
N ILE A 38 -7.80 -10.78 -7.85
CA ILE A 38 -9.20 -10.70 -8.29
C ILE A 38 -9.30 -9.93 -9.62
N HIS A 39 -8.52 -8.86 -9.79
CA HIS A 39 -8.64 -7.92 -10.92
C HIS A 39 -7.62 -8.17 -12.03
N LEU A 40 -6.87 -9.27 -11.98
CA LEU A 40 -5.94 -9.61 -13.05
C LEU A 40 -6.68 -10.07 -14.31
N HIS A 41 -6.21 -9.60 -15.46
CA HIS A 41 -6.60 -10.16 -16.74
C HIS A 41 -6.18 -11.64 -16.80
N PRO A 42 -7.00 -12.57 -17.33
CA PRO A 42 -6.68 -14.00 -17.33
C PRO A 42 -5.33 -14.35 -17.96
N SER A 43 -4.88 -13.60 -18.98
CA SER A 43 -3.57 -13.81 -19.63
C SER A 43 -2.37 -13.50 -18.73
N VAL A 44 -2.56 -12.79 -17.61
CA VAL A 44 -1.48 -12.46 -16.67
C VAL A 44 -1.15 -13.65 -15.76
N LEU A 45 -2.11 -14.55 -15.51
CA LEU A 45 -1.93 -15.64 -14.57
C LEU A 45 -0.83 -16.63 -14.98
N PRO A 46 -0.72 -17.08 -16.26
CA PRO A 46 0.42 -17.88 -16.70
C PRO A 46 1.76 -17.16 -16.50
N VAL A 47 1.82 -15.86 -16.79
CA VAL A 47 3.05 -15.04 -16.61
C VAL A 47 3.47 -15.01 -15.14
N ILE A 48 2.51 -14.94 -14.22
CA ILE A 48 2.78 -15.02 -12.78
C ILE A 48 3.31 -16.42 -12.40
N CYS A 49 2.76 -17.49 -12.96
CA CYS A 49 3.31 -18.84 -12.73
C CYS A 49 4.78 -18.92 -13.12
N ASP A 50 5.11 -18.40 -14.31
CA ASP A 50 6.49 -18.38 -14.83
C ASP A 50 7.41 -17.52 -13.95
N LEU A 51 6.96 -16.34 -13.51
CA LEU A 51 7.72 -15.47 -12.59
C LEU A 51 7.96 -16.12 -11.21
N LEU A 52 7.05 -17.00 -10.78
CA LEU A 52 7.12 -17.68 -9.49
C LEU A 52 7.76 -19.07 -9.56
N ASP A 53 8.20 -19.51 -10.76
CA ASP A 53 8.70 -20.86 -11.03
C ASP A 53 7.72 -21.95 -10.54
N VAL A 54 6.42 -21.71 -10.74
CA VAL A 54 5.35 -22.65 -10.39
C VAL A 54 4.91 -23.39 -11.64
N VAL A 55 5.04 -24.72 -11.63
CA VAL A 55 4.49 -25.59 -12.69
C VAL A 55 3.05 -25.96 -12.32
N PRO A 56 2.03 -25.40 -13.00
CA PRO A 56 0.65 -25.69 -12.67
C PRO A 56 0.25 -27.11 -13.09
N SER A 57 -0.71 -27.71 -12.38
CA SER A 57 -1.21 -29.05 -12.75
C SER A 57 -1.96 -29.09 -14.08
N ASP A 58 -2.55 -27.97 -14.47
CA ASP A 58 -3.25 -27.74 -15.74
C ASP A 58 -3.31 -26.23 -16.03
N ASN A 59 -3.70 -25.87 -17.25
CA ASN A 59 -3.78 -24.46 -17.68
C ASN A 59 -5.16 -23.83 -17.48
N SER A 60 -6.04 -24.42 -16.67
CA SER A 60 -7.33 -23.81 -16.38
C SER A 60 -7.15 -22.58 -15.49
N GLU A 61 -7.94 -21.53 -15.73
CA GLU A 61 -7.88 -20.30 -14.94
C GLU A 61 -8.02 -20.58 -13.43
N ALA A 62 -8.92 -21.50 -13.05
CA ALA A 62 -9.13 -21.90 -11.66
C ALA A 62 -7.90 -22.56 -11.02
N THR A 63 -7.08 -23.28 -11.80
CA THR A 63 -5.82 -23.85 -11.32
C THR A 63 -4.74 -22.77 -11.19
N LEU A 64 -4.61 -21.90 -12.19
CA LEU A 64 -3.62 -20.82 -12.18
C LEU A 64 -3.87 -19.84 -11.01
N ARG A 65 -5.13 -19.43 -10.79
CA ARG A 65 -5.51 -18.56 -9.65
C ARG A 65 -5.14 -19.17 -8.30
N ARG A 66 -5.23 -20.49 -8.14
CA ARG A 66 -4.92 -21.19 -6.89
C ARG A 66 -3.43 -21.43 -6.68
N GLN A 67 -2.72 -21.87 -7.72
CA GLN A 67 -1.32 -22.31 -7.59
C GLN A 67 -0.33 -21.15 -7.76
N CYS A 68 -0.64 -20.16 -8.58
CA CYS A 68 0.23 -19.02 -8.91
C CYS A 68 -0.28 -17.74 -8.24
N HIS A 69 -0.48 -17.83 -6.93
CA HIS A 69 -1.20 -16.81 -6.18
C HIS A 69 -0.27 -15.73 -5.59
N LEU A 70 -0.56 -14.44 -5.84
CA LEU A 70 0.24 -13.29 -5.41
C LEU A 70 0.49 -13.24 -3.89
N ALA A 71 -0.53 -13.54 -3.08
CA ALA A 71 -0.39 -13.58 -1.61
C ALA A 71 0.72 -14.53 -1.12
N SER A 72 1.13 -15.54 -1.89
CA SER A 72 2.22 -16.45 -1.49
C SER A 72 3.59 -15.76 -1.41
N VAL A 73 3.75 -14.62 -2.08
CA VAL A 73 5.00 -13.85 -2.12
C VAL A 73 4.89 -12.45 -1.52
N ALA A 74 3.68 -12.01 -1.18
CA ALA A 74 3.43 -10.65 -0.72
C ALA A 74 4.20 -10.24 0.54
N THR A 75 4.63 -11.21 1.36
CA THR A 75 5.38 -10.99 2.61
C THR A 75 6.88 -11.29 2.48
N TRP A 76 7.34 -11.70 1.29
CA TRP A 76 8.72 -12.15 1.05
C TRP A 76 9.77 -11.10 1.41
N ALA A 77 9.56 -9.85 0.98
CA ALA A 77 10.53 -8.77 1.16
C ALA A 77 10.82 -8.49 2.64
N ASP A 78 9.78 -8.58 3.48
CA ASP A 78 9.89 -8.37 4.92
C ASP A 78 10.42 -9.62 5.65
N ARG A 79 9.99 -10.82 5.25
CA ARG A 79 10.49 -12.08 5.81
C ARG A 79 12.00 -12.25 5.60
N ASP A 80 12.49 -11.94 4.40
CA ASP A 80 13.89 -12.13 4.02
C ASP A 80 14.73 -10.84 4.13
N LYS A 81 14.15 -9.74 4.65
CA LYS A 81 14.80 -8.42 4.84
C LYS A 81 16.16 -8.47 5.52
N TYR A 82 16.35 -9.38 6.47
CA TYR A 82 17.62 -9.55 7.18
C TYR A 82 18.75 -10.07 6.29
N LYS A 83 18.43 -10.81 5.22
CA LYS A 83 19.35 -11.26 4.17
C LYS A 83 19.64 -10.13 3.18
N MET A 84 18.69 -9.21 3.02
CA MET A 84 18.73 -8.08 2.09
C MET A 84 18.74 -6.76 2.84
N ARG A 85 19.66 -6.57 3.80
CA ARG A 85 19.66 -5.37 4.66
C ARG A 85 19.66 -4.04 3.88
N TRP A 86 20.20 -4.06 2.67
CA TRP A 86 20.21 -2.93 1.74
C TRP A 86 18.79 -2.51 1.32
N SER A 87 17.82 -3.42 1.29
CA SER A 87 16.43 -3.14 0.89
C SER A 87 15.62 -2.47 1.99
N ALA A 88 16.11 -2.40 3.23
CA ALA A 88 15.31 -1.95 4.37
C ALA A 88 14.73 -0.53 4.21
N ALA A 89 15.47 0.37 3.58
CA ALA A 89 15.01 1.74 3.28
C ALA A 89 14.02 1.82 2.12
N LEU A 90 13.84 0.75 1.33
CA LEU A 90 12.89 0.70 0.22
C LEU A 90 11.45 0.41 0.66
N HIS A 91 11.18 0.24 1.94
CA HIS A 91 9.82 -0.03 2.47
C HIS A 91 9.07 1.23 2.89
N TYR A 92 9.74 2.37 2.91
CA TYR A 92 9.14 3.61 3.40
C TYR A 92 9.79 4.83 2.77
N VAL A 93 9.25 5.98 3.15
CA VAL A 93 9.67 7.32 2.81
C VAL A 93 9.68 8.12 4.12
N GLY A 94 10.86 8.62 4.49
CA GLY A 94 11.00 9.47 5.68
C GLY A 94 10.89 10.94 5.31
N ALA A 95 9.67 11.48 5.22
CA ALA A 95 9.44 12.91 5.02
C ALA A 95 10.18 13.77 6.08
N VAL A 96 10.97 14.76 5.64
CA VAL A 96 11.77 15.65 6.50
C VAL A 96 11.07 17.01 6.64
N ASP A 97 11.05 17.53 7.86
CA ASP A 97 10.31 18.75 8.24
C ASP A 97 8.78 18.62 8.02
N ASP A 98 8.29 17.37 8.00
CA ASP A 98 6.88 17.01 8.05
C ASP A 98 6.48 16.75 9.52
N HIS A 99 5.41 17.42 9.96
CA HIS A 99 4.96 17.37 11.36
C HIS A 99 3.44 17.09 11.45
N PRO A 100 2.95 15.91 11.00
CA PRO A 100 1.56 15.54 11.17
C PRO A 100 1.22 15.55 12.66
N SER A 101 0.05 15.94 13.15
CA SER A 101 -1.08 16.48 12.39
C SER A 101 -1.02 17.99 12.13
N ALA A 102 -0.01 18.69 12.63
CA ALA A 102 0.09 20.15 12.46
C ALA A 102 0.33 20.54 10.99
N ARG A 103 1.14 19.78 10.26
CA ARG A 103 1.41 19.96 8.82
C ARG A 103 1.63 18.60 8.17
N CYS A 104 0.96 18.35 7.04
CA CYS A 104 1.17 17.17 6.19
C CYS A 104 1.67 17.61 4.81
N LEU A 105 2.90 18.11 4.77
CA LEU A 105 3.56 18.38 3.50
C LEU A 105 4.29 17.11 3.07
N PHE A 106 4.12 16.68 1.83
CA PHE A 106 4.79 15.51 1.27
C PHE A 106 5.63 15.97 0.10
N PRO A 107 6.97 15.85 0.12
CA PRO A 107 7.86 15.23 1.14
C PRO A 107 8.10 16.02 2.44
N GLY A 108 7.59 17.25 2.54
CA GLY A 108 8.06 18.20 3.54
C GLY A 108 9.12 19.14 2.94
N GLU A 109 9.46 20.20 3.67
CA GLU A 109 10.38 21.25 3.17
C GLU A 109 11.83 20.74 3.04
N GLY A 110 12.22 19.77 3.87
CA GLY A 110 13.54 19.16 3.87
C GLY A 110 13.68 17.97 2.90
N GLY A 111 12.60 17.57 2.23
CA GLY A 111 12.62 16.44 1.30
C GLY A 111 12.57 15.07 1.97
N TRP A 112 13.36 14.12 1.45
CA TRP A 112 13.39 12.74 1.94
C TRP A 112 14.62 12.48 2.80
N ALA A 113 14.42 11.81 3.93
CA ALA A 113 15.50 11.29 4.74
C ALA A 113 16.19 10.12 4.03
N GLY A 114 17.49 9.99 4.23
CA GLY A 114 18.29 8.90 3.67
C GLY A 114 18.96 9.25 2.34
N SER A 115 19.35 8.22 1.61
CA SER A 115 20.05 8.37 0.33
C SER A 115 19.06 8.64 -0.81
N LYS A 116 19.44 9.53 -1.72
CA LYS A 116 18.70 9.82 -2.95
C LYS A 116 18.40 8.53 -3.72
N GLY A 117 17.15 8.34 -4.15
CA GLY A 117 16.74 7.18 -4.93
C GLY A 117 16.48 5.91 -4.09
N ILE A 118 16.64 5.95 -2.76
CA ILE A 118 16.46 4.79 -1.88
C ILE A 118 15.27 5.02 -0.96
N ASN A 119 14.07 4.80 -1.50
CA ASN A 119 12.79 4.83 -0.79
C ASN A 119 11.75 3.97 -1.54
N VAL A 120 10.57 3.78 -0.96
CA VAL A 120 9.52 2.93 -1.56
C VAL A 120 9.05 3.41 -2.94
N LEU A 121 9.01 4.72 -3.18
CA LEU A 121 8.52 5.26 -4.47
C LEU A 121 9.52 4.96 -5.59
N ASP A 122 10.81 5.19 -5.33
CA ASP A 122 11.88 4.87 -6.27
C ASP A 122 12.08 3.36 -6.41
N GLY A 123 11.88 2.60 -5.32
CA GLY A 123 11.84 1.14 -5.33
C GLY A 123 10.78 0.61 -6.30
N ILE A 124 9.55 1.12 -6.21
CA ILE A 124 8.44 0.82 -7.11
C ILE A 124 8.82 1.13 -8.57
N LYS A 125 9.31 2.34 -8.85
CA LYS A 125 9.73 2.73 -10.22
C LYS A 125 10.79 1.80 -10.79
N ASN A 126 11.79 1.46 -9.98
CA ASN A 126 12.90 0.62 -10.39
C ASN A 126 12.42 -0.81 -10.73
N VAL A 127 11.67 -1.46 -9.83
CA VAL A 127 11.21 -2.84 -10.07
C VAL A 127 10.20 -2.91 -11.20
N THR A 128 9.31 -1.92 -11.34
CA THR A 128 8.42 -1.82 -12.51
C THR A 128 9.20 -1.64 -13.80
N SER A 129 10.28 -0.85 -13.81
CA SER A 129 11.14 -0.71 -14.99
C SER A 129 11.84 -2.02 -15.36
N ILE A 130 12.29 -2.81 -14.38
CA ILE A 130 12.90 -4.13 -14.61
C ILE A 130 11.88 -5.06 -15.28
N LEU A 131 10.68 -5.12 -14.72
CA LEU A 131 9.61 -5.99 -15.24
C LEU A 131 9.12 -5.53 -16.61
N GLY A 132 9.02 -4.23 -16.85
CA GLY A 132 8.62 -3.69 -18.15
C GLY A 132 9.66 -3.98 -19.25
N GLN A 133 10.95 -3.87 -18.93
CA GLN A 133 12.02 -4.29 -19.85
C GLN A 133 11.95 -5.78 -20.16
N TRP A 134 11.64 -6.61 -19.16
CA TRP A 134 11.51 -8.05 -19.35
C TRP A 134 10.27 -8.43 -20.17
N SER A 135 9.11 -7.83 -19.90
CA SER A 135 7.87 -8.13 -20.62
C SER A 135 7.74 -7.42 -21.97
N GLY A 136 8.69 -6.54 -22.30
CA GLY A 136 8.61 -5.69 -23.49
C GLY A 136 7.62 -4.53 -23.37
N ALA A 137 7.05 -4.28 -22.18
CA ALA A 137 6.24 -3.10 -21.90
C ALA A 137 7.07 -1.81 -22.03
N SER A 138 6.84 -1.01 -23.08
CA SER A 138 7.51 0.28 -23.22
C SER A 138 6.59 1.46 -22.88
N GLN A 139 7.15 2.54 -22.33
CA GLN A 139 6.40 3.80 -22.11
C GLN A 139 5.97 4.46 -23.43
N GLU A 140 6.67 4.21 -24.55
CA GLU A 140 6.35 4.77 -25.87
C GLU A 140 5.06 4.18 -26.49
N GLU A 141 4.64 2.98 -26.09
CA GLU A 141 3.38 2.37 -26.53
C GLU A 141 2.15 3.03 -25.91
N SER A 142 2.27 3.54 -24.67
CA SER A 142 1.17 4.23 -23.98
C SER A 142 0.77 5.55 -24.66
N THR A 143 1.73 6.28 -25.24
CA THR A 143 1.46 7.55 -25.95
C THR A 143 0.83 7.34 -27.33
N ARG A 144 1.01 6.16 -27.95
CA ARG A 144 0.40 5.82 -29.23
C ARG A 144 -1.05 5.36 -29.10
N LEU A 145 -1.44 4.82 -27.95
CA LEU A 145 -2.81 4.37 -27.68
C LEU A 145 -3.82 5.54 -27.69
N THR A 146 -3.37 6.78 -27.43
CA THR A 146 -4.19 8.00 -27.54
C THR A 146 -4.25 8.57 -28.97
N ALA A 147 -3.36 8.15 -29.88
CA ALA A 147 -3.24 8.67 -31.24
C ALA A 147 -3.81 7.74 -32.33
N HIS A 148 -4.31 6.55 -31.96
CA HIS A 148 -4.72 5.51 -32.92
C HIS A 148 -6.22 5.15 -32.86
N ILE A 149 -7.10 6.15 -32.69
CA ILE A 149 -8.55 6.00 -32.94
C ILE A 149 -8.90 6.22 -34.44
N GLN A 150 -7.92 6.59 -35.28
CA GLN A 150 -8.13 6.72 -36.72
C GLN A 150 -7.21 5.80 -37.53
N GLY A 151 -7.64 4.54 -37.64
CA GLY A 151 -7.33 3.70 -38.81
C GLY A 151 -6.28 2.61 -38.63
N GLY A 152 -6.73 1.36 -38.72
CA GLY A 152 -5.91 0.25 -39.20
C GLY A 152 -5.49 -0.77 -38.14
N THR A 153 -6.05 -1.97 -38.26
CA THR A 153 -5.66 -3.19 -37.57
C THR A 153 -4.17 -3.52 -37.78
N GLN A 154 -3.38 -3.43 -36.71
CA GLN A 154 -2.20 -4.26 -36.54
C GLN A 154 -2.20 -4.85 -35.13
N THR A 155 -2.65 -6.10 -35.03
CA THR A 155 -2.44 -6.96 -33.87
C THR A 155 -0.95 -7.27 -33.75
N LYS A 156 -0.23 -6.52 -32.92
CA LYS A 156 1.05 -6.97 -32.39
C LYS A 156 0.74 -7.75 -31.12
N SER A 157 0.72 -9.08 -31.26
CA SER A 157 0.83 -9.96 -30.11
C SER A 157 2.08 -9.52 -29.35
N ARG A 158 1.87 -8.98 -28.15
CA ARG A 158 2.90 -8.83 -27.14
C ARG A 158 3.41 -10.25 -26.91
N PHE A 159 4.50 -10.59 -27.59
CA PHE A 159 5.08 -11.92 -27.49
C PHE A 159 5.27 -12.19 -25.99
N LEU A 160 4.67 -13.26 -25.47
CA LEU A 160 5.17 -13.96 -24.29
C LEU A 160 6.69 -13.94 -24.42
N SER A 161 7.35 -13.16 -23.57
CA SER A 161 8.76 -12.83 -23.77
C SER A 161 9.50 -14.15 -24.01
N PRO A 162 10.28 -14.31 -25.09
CA PRO A 162 10.89 -15.60 -25.45
C PRO A 162 11.93 -16.09 -24.42
N ARG A 163 12.08 -15.37 -23.30
CA ARG A 163 13.02 -15.64 -22.23
C ARG A 163 12.26 -15.91 -20.92
N PRO A 164 12.47 -17.08 -20.29
CA PRO A 164 11.93 -17.35 -18.95
C PRO A 164 12.42 -16.29 -17.96
N ALA A 165 11.59 -15.97 -16.96
CA ALA A 165 11.98 -15.07 -15.89
C ALA A 165 13.24 -15.57 -15.19
N GLY A 166 14.20 -14.68 -14.94
CA GLY A 166 15.36 -14.97 -14.13
C GLY A 166 15.15 -14.55 -12.67
N PRO A 167 16.14 -14.82 -11.79
CA PRO A 167 16.07 -14.41 -10.39
C PRO A 167 15.86 -12.89 -10.20
N ARG A 168 16.36 -12.07 -11.12
CA ARG A 168 16.19 -10.62 -11.08
C ARG A 168 14.73 -10.21 -11.28
N GLU A 169 14.05 -10.82 -12.24
CA GLU A 169 12.66 -10.53 -12.57
C GLU A 169 11.72 -11.08 -11.50
N GLU A 170 11.98 -12.28 -11.00
CA GLU A 170 11.28 -12.86 -9.85
C GLU A 170 11.41 -11.94 -8.61
N GLU A 171 12.64 -11.49 -8.30
CA GLU A 171 12.89 -10.60 -7.16
C GLU A 171 12.18 -9.24 -7.34
N ALA A 172 12.27 -8.65 -8.54
CA ALA A 172 11.57 -7.41 -8.86
C ALA A 172 10.05 -7.55 -8.72
N PHE A 173 9.49 -8.68 -9.17
CA PHE A 173 8.06 -8.98 -9.03
C PHE A 173 7.64 -9.08 -7.56
N LYS A 174 8.38 -9.83 -6.74
CA LYS A 174 8.10 -9.96 -5.30
C LYS A 174 8.18 -8.62 -4.57
N PHE A 175 9.19 -7.81 -4.90
CA PHE A 175 9.29 -6.44 -4.38
C PHE A 175 8.13 -5.56 -4.84
N LEU A 176 7.72 -5.62 -6.12
CA LEU A 176 6.61 -4.82 -6.62
C LEU A 176 5.31 -5.12 -5.86
N VAL A 177 4.98 -6.40 -5.68
CA VAL A 177 3.81 -6.85 -4.91
C VAL A 177 3.85 -6.30 -3.48
N HIS A 178 5.02 -6.31 -2.84
CA HIS A 178 5.20 -5.83 -1.48
C HIS A 178 5.13 -4.30 -1.36
N PHE A 179 5.92 -3.58 -2.17
CA PHE A 179 6.06 -2.12 -2.09
C PHE A 179 4.76 -1.38 -2.42
N LEU A 180 3.93 -1.91 -3.31
CA LEU A 180 2.59 -1.35 -3.53
C LEU A 180 1.73 -1.47 -2.27
N GLY A 181 1.86 -2.54 -1.50
CA GLY A 181 1.26 -2.62 -0.17
C GLY A 181 1.83 -1.54 0.77
N ASP A 182 3.15 -1.47 0.90
CA ASP A 182 3.84 -0.54 1.80
C ASP A 182 3.46 0.92 1.56
N MET A 183 3.46 1.34 0.30
CA MET A 183 3.12 2.71 -0.08
C MET A 183 1.71 3.11 0.37
N HIS A 184 0.78 2.16 0.49
CA HIS A 184 -0.58 2.42 0.97
C HIS A 184 -0.69 2.48 2.49
N GLN A 185 0.40 2.30 3.24
CA GLN A 185 0.42 2.45 4.69
C GLN A 185 0.83 3.91 5.01
N PRO A 186 -0.05 4.77 5.56
CA PRO A 186 0.26 6.18 5.79
C PRO A 186 1.54 6.44 6.62
N LEU A 187 1.82 5.63 7.65
CA LEU A 187 3.01 5.74 8.48
C LEU A 187 4.30 5.31 7.76
N HIS A 188 4.22 4.67 6.59
CA HIS A 188 5.39 4.47 5.73
C HIS A 188 5.71 5.71 4.89
N LEU A 189 4.85 6.72 4.89
CA LEU A 189 5.00 7.94 4.11
C LEU A 189 5.40 9.15 4.97
N THR A 190 5.72 8.96 6.26
CA THR A 190 6.10 10.05 7.18
C THR A 190 7.40 9.75 7.95
N GLY A 191 8.19 10.79 8.19
CA GLY A 191 9.36 10.73 9.06
C GLY A 191 9.04 10.87 10.56
N ARG A 192 7.84 11.37 10.92
CA ARG A 192 7.47 11.65 12.33
C ARG A 192 7.62 10.40 13.18
N ASP A 193 8.38 10.52 14.28
CA ASP A 193 8.59 9.44 15.25
C ASP A 193 9.07 8.12 14.62
N ARG A 194 9.86 8.20 13.53
CA ARG A 194 10.30 7.07 12.70
C ARG A 194 9.09 6.30 12.14
N GLY A 195 8.17 7.01 11.50
CA GLY A 195 6.90 6.45 11.05
C GLY A 195 6.03 5.96 12.20
N GLY A 196 6.06 6.63 13.36
CA GLY A 196 5.29 6.23 14.54
C GLY A 196 5.88 5.07 15.36
N ASN A 197 7.03 4.51 15.00
CA ASN A 197 7.68 3.44 15.78
C ASN A 197 8.09 3.89 17.20
N ASN A 198 8.43 5.17 17.35
CA ASN A 198 8.77 5.76 18.65
C ASN A 198 7.54 6.19 19.47
N GLN A 199 6.36 6.26 18.86
CA GLN A 199 5.12 6.64 19.55
C GLN A 199 4.50 5.42 20.23
N LYS A 200 4.60 5.35 21.56
CA LYS A 200 3.98 4.27 22.34
C LYS A 200 2.48 4.53 22.50
N VAL A 201 1.71 3.45 22.41
CA VAL A 201 0.23 3.44 22.50
C VAL A 201 -0.23 2.16 23.20
N VAL A 202 -1.50 2.13 23.59
CA VAL A 202 -2.22 0.93 24.02
C VAL A 202 -3.30 0.63 23.00
N PHE A 203 -3.45 -0.64 22.62
CA PHE A 203 -4.54 -1.12 21.79
C PHE A 203 -5.00 -2.49 22.30
N GLU A 204 -6.31 -2.65 22.52
CA GLU A 204 -6.93 -3.86 23.09
C GLU A 204 -6.20 -4.33 24.37
N ASN A 205 -5.95 -3.39 25.30
CA ASN A 205 -5.21 -3.58 26.55
C ASN A 205 -3.74 -4.04 26.43
N ARG A 206 -3.14 -3.97 25.23
CA ARG A 206 -1.73 -4.30 25.00
C ARG A 206 -0.94 -3.06 24.65
N GLN A 207 0.19 -2.87 25.33
CA GLN A 207 1.14 -1.83 24.97
C GLN A 207 1.84 -2.20 23.65
N THR A 208 1.84 -1.27 22.70
CA THR A 208 2.52 -1.39 21.41
C THR A 208 3.07 -0.01 21.00
N ASN A 209 3.41 0.17 19.73
CA ASN A 209 3.69 1.46 19.12
C ASN A 209 2.70 1.75 17.97
N LEU A 210 2.57 3.02 17.59
CA LEU A 210 1.59 3.47 16.61
C LEU A 210 1.78 2.79 15.26
N HIS A 211 3.02 2.62 14.80
CA HIS A 211 3.35 1.91 13.56
C HIS A 211 2.79 0.49 13.57
N SER A 212 3.16 -0.30 14.57
CA SER A 212 2.69 -1.69 14.71
C SER A 212 1.17 -1.80 14.92
N ALA A 213 0.53 -0.77 15.48
CA ALA A 213 -0.92 -0.73 15.59
C ALA A 213 -1.58 -0.62 14.21
N TRP A 214 -1.09 0.28 13.34
CA TRP A 214 -1.57 0.46 11.97
C TRP A 214 -1.21 -0.69 11.05
N ASP A 215 0.01 -1.23 11.16
CA ASP A 215 0.44 -2.36 10.33
C ASP A 215 -0.39 -3.61 10.58
N GLY A 216 -0.72 -3.90 11.84
CA GLY A 216 -1.22 -5.22 12.22
C GLY A 216 -2.41 -5.18 13.16
N ALA A 217 -2.35 -4.44 14.25
CA ALA A 217 -3.32 -4.59 15.34
C ALA A 217 -4.74 -4.17 14.93
N ILE A 218 -4.88 -3.01 14.27
CA ILE A 218 -6.16 -2.50 13.80
C ILE A 218 -6.77 -3.43 12.74
N LEU A 219 -5.94 -3.89 11.78
CA LEU A 219 -6.40 -4.81 10.74
C LEU A 219 -6.79 -6.18 11.31
N THR A 220 -6.02 -6.69 12.28
CA THR A 220 -6.32 -7.94 12.99
C THR A 220 -7.66 -7.85 13.74
N ARG A 221 -7.96 -6.69 14.35
CA ARG A 221 -9.29 -6.42 14.92
C ARG A 221 -10.36 -6.51 13.83
N LEU A 222 -10.20 -5.82 12.70
CA LEU A 222 -11.19 -5.84 11.61
C LEU A 222 -11.46 -7.25 11.10
N ILE A 223 -10.42 -8.07 10.91
CA ILE A 223 -10.55 -9.47 10.51
C ILE A 223 -11.39 -10.27 11.53
N ARG A 224 -11.21 -10.01 12.83
CA ARG A 224 -11.98 -10.67 13.91
C ARG A 224 -13.42 -10.19 14.03
N THR A 225 -13.68 -8.91 13.71
CA THR A 225 -14.97 -8.25 13.97
C THR A 225 -15.82 -8.05 12.73
N VAL A 226 -15.34 -8.46 11.56
CA VAL A 226 -16.10 -8.46 10.31
C VAL A 226 -17.43 -9.21 10.49
N ASP A 227 -18.49 -8.66 9.91
CA ASP A 227 -19.83 -9.24 10.03
C ASP A 227 -19.86 -10.67 9.49
N ARG A 228 -20.54 -11.57 10.22
CA ARG A 228 -20.69 -12.99 9.87
C ARG A 228 -21.34 -13.21 8.51
N LYS A 229 -22.08 -12.24 7.95
CA LYS A 229 -22.61 -12.31 6.60
C LYS A 229 -21.51 -12.51 5.54
N TYR A 230 -20.28 -12.08 5.82
CA TYR A 230 -19.12 -12.27 4.94
C TYR A 230 -18.36 -13.58 5.17
N SER A 231 -18.80 -14.42 6.11
CA SER A 231 -18.24 -15.76 6.30
C SER A 231 -18.67 -16.76 5.21
N HIS A 232 -19.57 -16.35 4.31
CA HIS A 232 -20.09 -17.13 3.22
C HIS A 232 -19.82 -16.45 1.88
N PRO A 233 -19.82 -17.21 0.76
CA PRO A 233 -19.67 -16.63 -0.57
C PRO A 233 -20.64 -15.48 -0.84
N LEU A 234 -20.17 -14.45 -1.53
CA LEU A 234 -21.01 -13.33 -1.96
C LEU A 234 -22.10 -13.83 -2.93
N PRO A 235 -23.32 -13.25 -2.89
CA PRO A 235 -24.37 -13.64 -3.81
C PRO A 235 -24.03 -13.20 -5.24
N ASP A 236 -24.39 -13.99 -6.24
CA ASP A 236 -24.31 -13.58 -7.64
C ASP A 236 -25.39 -12.52 -7.92
N GLN A 237 -24.98 -11.32 -8.33
CA GLN A 237 -25.87 -10.26 -8.78
C GLN A 237 -25.49 -9.89 -10.22
N GLY A 238 -26.45 -9.96 -11.14
CA GLY A 238 -26.21 -9.84 -12.59
C GLY A 238 -25.77 -8.46 -13.08
N ASP A 239 -25.86 -7.44 -12.22
CA ASP A 239 -25.57 -6.04 -12.57
C ASP A 239 -24.26 -5.51 -11.94
N LEU A 240 -23.52 -6.34 -11.18
CA LEU A 240 -22.26 -5.90 -10.58
C LEU A 240 -21.11 -5.90 -11.59
N PRO A 241 -20.23 -4.87 -11.57
CA PRO A 241 -19.01 -4.83 -12.38
C PRO A 241 -18.14 -6.10 -12.30
N ILE A 242 -18.04 -6.70 -11.11
CA ILE A 242 -17.24 -7.91 -10.88
C ILE A 242 -18.13 -9.07 -10.42
N PRO A 243 -18.14 -10.22 -11.14
CA PRO A 243 -18.88 -11.39 -10.71
C PRO A 243 -18.38 -11.93 -9.36
N SER A 244 -19.28 -12.27 -8.45
CA SER A 244 -18.93 -12.90 -7.16
C SER A 244 -18.07 -14.14 -7.34
N ALA A 245 -18.32 -14.95 -8.37
CA ALA A 245 -17.47 -16.11 -8.72
C ALA A 245 -15.99 -15.75 -8.96
N GLN A 246 -15.69 -14.57 -9.52
CA GLN A 246 -14.32 -14.11 -9.75
C GLN A 246 -13.63 -13.73 -8.44
N ILE A 247 -14.37 -13.11 -7.51
CA ILE A 247 -13.88 -12.83 -6.15
C ILE A 247 -13.56 -14.14 -5.45
N GLU A 248 -14.53 -15.05 -5.38
CA GLU A 248 -14.41 -16.33 -4.68
C GLU A 248 -13.30 -17.22 -5.26
N ALA A 249 -13.06 -17.18 -6.58
CA ALA A 249 -12.01 -17.93 -7.24
C ALA A 249 -10.58 -17.49 -6.85
N ALA A 250 -10.41 -16.26 -6.36
CA ALA A 250 -9.14 -15.76 -5.85
C ALA A 250 -8.95 -16.00 -4.35
N LEU A 251 -10.01 -16.35 -3.60
CA LEU A 251 -9.91 -16.57 -2.16
C LEU A 251 -9.23 -17.90 -1.84
N ARG A 252 -8.56 -17.97 -0.68
CA ARG A 252 -7.69 -19.10 -0.30
C ARG A 252 -8.15 -19.85 0.95
N HIS A 253 -9.37 -19.58 1.43
CA HIS A 253 -9.84 -20.00 2.74
C HIS A 253 -8.98 -19.45 3.88
N ALA A 254 -8.47 -18.23 3.70
CA ALA A 254 -7.69 -17.54 4.72
C ALA A 254 -8.62 -16.89 5.76
N ILE A 255 -8.08 -16.64 6.96
CA ILE A 255 -8.84 -16.02 8.05
C ILE A 255 -9.36 -14.61 7.70
N TYR A 256 -8.75 -13.94 6.73
CA TYR A 256 -9.12 -12.61 6.26
C TYR A 256 -10.04 -12.60 5.03
N ASP A 257 -10.41 -13.76 4.48
CA ASP A 257 -11.33 -13.83 3.34
C ASP A 257 -12.65 -13.08 3.58
N PRO A 258 -13.28 -13.13 4.77
CA PRO A 258 -14.47 -12.32 5.04
C PRO A 258 -14.22 -10.81 4.95
N LEU A 259 -13.02 -10.35 5.33
CA LEU A 259 -12.67 -8.94 5.18
C LEU A 259 -12.51 -8.57 3.69
N ILE A 260 -11.90 -9.43 2.87
CA ILE A 260 -11.82 -9.21 1.41
C ILE A 260 -13.23 -9.11 0.81
N ARG A 261 -14.13 -10.04 1.16
CA ARG A 261 -15.53 -9.97 0.70
C ARG A 261 -16.20 -8.66 1.09
N ARG A 262 -16.00 -8.17 2.31
CA ARG A 262 -16.54 -6.87 2.75
C ARG A 262 -15.95 -5.71 1.96
N VAL A 263 -14.63 -5.70 1.76
CA VAL A 263 -13.91 -4.66 1.00
C VAL A 263 -14.46 -4.58 -0.43
N MET A 264 -14.62 -5.73 -1.08
CA MET A 264 -15.19 -5.80 -2.42
C MET A 264 -16.65 -5.34 -2.41
N TRP A 265 -17.48 -5.87 -1.52
CA TRP A 265 -18.93 -5.66 -1.53
C TRP A 265 -19.39 -4.27 -1.06
N GLU A 266 -18.93 -3.80 0.11
CA GLU A 266 -19.34 -2.50 0.67
C GLU A 266 -18.49 -1.35 0.10
N GLY A 267 -17.30 -1.66 -0.40
CA GLY A 267 -16.33 -0.69 -0.88
C GLY A 267 -16.30 -0.59 -2.39
N VAL A 268 -15.55 -1.49 -3.03
CA VAL A 268 -15.22 -1.44 -4.47
C VAL A 268 -16.49 -1.44 -5.34
N GLU A 269 -17.41 -2.35 -5.08
CA GLU A 269 -18.67 -2.50 -5.83
C GLU A 269 -19.78 -1.54 -5.36
N SER A 270 -19.50 -0.66 -4.39
CA SER A 270 -20.50 0.25 -3.84
C SER A 270 -19.92 1.61 -3.47
N LYS A 271 -19.45 1.81 -2.23
CA LYS A 271 -19.10 3.15 -1.70
C LYS A 271 -18.07 3.91 -2.54
N TRP A 272 -17.18 3.20 -3.25
CA TRP A 272 -16.05 3.79 -3.96
C TRP A 272 -16.12 3.68 -5.47
N ILE A 273 -17.20 3.13 -6.04
CA ILE A 273 -17.28 2.84 -7.48
C ILE A 273 -16.94 4.06 -8.34
N ASP A 274 -17.45 5.24 -7.96
CA ASP A 274 -17.23 6.50 -8.68
C ASP A 274 -15.84 7.14 -8.43
N GLU A 275 -15.08 6.63 -7.45
CA GLU A 275 -13.74 7.13 -7.10
C GLU A 275 -12.61 6.31 -7.74
N ILE A 276 -12.90 5.08 -8.18
CA ILE A 276 -11.86 4.10 -8.58
C ILE A 276 -11.02 4.62 -9.75
N ASP A 277 -11.64 5.22 -10.77
CA ASP A 277 -10.91 5.77 -11.92
C ASP A 277 -9.89 6.83 -11.51
N ASP A 278 -10.24 7.68 -10.54
CA ASP A 278 -9.35 8.71 -9.99
C ASP A 278 -8.20 8.09 -9.18
N TRP A 279 -8.31 6.86 -8.68
CA TRP A 279 -7.21 6.20 -7.97
C TRP A 279 -6.05 5.84 -8.88
N PHE A 280 -6.31 5.66 -10.18
CA PHE A 280 -5.31 5.38 -11.21
C PHE A 280 -4.75 6.65 -11.86
N ALA A 281 -5.33 7.82 -11.56
CA ALA A 281 -4.92 9.07 -12.17
C ALA A 281 -3.41 9.33 -11.99
N CYS A 282 -2.76 9.65 -13.10
CA CYS A 282 -1.36 10.02 -13.15
C CYS A 282 -1.20 11.39 -13.82
N PRO A 283 -1.06 12.47 -13.04
CA PRO A 283 -0.93 13.80 -13.61
C PRO A 283 0.43 13.93 -14.32
N ILE A 284 0.38 14.21 -15.62
CA ILE A 284 1.56 14.68 -16.37
C ILE A 284 1.97 16.03 -15.75
N PRO A 285 3.26 16.26 -15.42
CA PRO A 285 3.68 17.52 -14.83
C PRO A 285 3.30 18.69 -15.74
N ALA A 286 2.47 19.61 -15.22
CA ALA A 286 2.09 20.83 -15.92
C ALA A 286 3.34 21.71 -16.20
N PRO A 287 3.38 22.46 -17.31
CA PRO A 287 4.37 23.51 -17.53
C PRO A 287 4.36 24.52 -16.37
N ILE A 288 5.53 25.05 -15.99
CA ILE A 288 5.68 25.99 -14.87
C ILE A 288 4.89 27.27 -15.16
N PRO A 289 3.93 27.69 -14.30
CA PRO A 289 3.21 28.94 -14.50
C PRO A 289 4.06 30.18 -14.16
N GLU A 290 3.80 31.26 -14.90
CA GLU A 290 4.44 32.59 -14.79
C GLU A 290 4.31 33.22 -13.37
N PRO A 291 5.25 34.11 -12.97
CA PRO A 291 5.41 34.56 -11.57
C PRO A 291 4.18 35.22 -10.92
N GLU A 292 3.31 35.88 -11.69
CA GLU A 292 2.17 36.65 -11.17
C GLU A 292 1.06 35.78 -10.58
N GLN A 293 0.93 34.51 -10.98
CA GLN A 293 -0.12 33.60 -10.47
C GLN A 293 0.16 33.04 -9.06
N ARG A 294 1.38 33.19 -8.54
CA ARG A 294 1.78 32.64 -7.22
C ARG A 294 1.06 33.27 -6.03
N GLN A 295 0.68 34.54 -6.12
CA GLN A 295 0.07 35.27 -5.00
C GLN A 295 -1.43 34.93 -4.81
N SER A 296 -2.13 34.56 -5.88
CA SER A 296 -3.57 34.26 -5.83
C SER A 296 -3.89 32.84 -5.31
N LEU A 297 -2.92 31.93 -5.28
CA LEU A 297 -3.12 30.55 -4.86
C LEU A 297 -3.10 30.39 -3.34
N LEU A 298 -2.38 31.26 -2.63
CA LEU A 298 -2.27 31.24 -1.16
C LEU A 298 -3.59 31.61 -0.46
N SER A 299 -4.53 32.29 -1.13
CA SER A 299 -5.85 32.62 -0.56
C SER A 299 -6.91 31.53 -0.72
N LEU A 300 -6.65 30.47 -1.49
CA LEU A 300 -7.60 29.36 -1.73
C LEU A 300 -7.56 28.25 -0.68
N PHE A 301 -6.63 28.30 0.28
CA PHE A 301 -6.44 27.28 1.32
C PHE A 301 -7.41 27.38 2.51
N SER A 302 -8.41 28.27 2.44
CA SER A 302 -9.24 28.63 3.60
C SER A 302 -10.66 28.07 3.61
N SER A 303 -11.09 27.30 2.63
CA SER A 303 -12.48 26.82 2.62
C SER A 303 -12.64 25.44 2.00
N ASP A 304 -13.04 24.50 2.85
CA ASP A 304 -13.52 23.14 2.58
C ASP A 304 -12.46 22.03 2.38
N PRO A 305 -12.24 21.15 3.39
CA PRO A 305 -11.28 20.05 3.32
C PRO A 305 -11.70 18.87 2.44
N PHE A 306 -12.90 18.91 1.82
CA PHE A 306 -13.39 17.85 0.92
C PHE A 306 -13.57 18.30 -0.54
N ALA A 307 -13.54 19.60 -0.82
CA ALA A 307 -13.60 20.12 -2.19
C ALA A 307 -12.18 20.35 -2.71
N PHE A 308 -11.50 19.30 -3.16
CA PHE A 308 -10.20 19.48 -3.83
C PHE A 308 -10.43 19.89 -5.30
N PRO A 309 -10.09 21.12 -5.72
CA PRO A 309 -10.08 21.44 -7.13
C PRO A 309 -8.91 20.69 -7.79
N LYS A 310 -9.22 19.92 -8.84
CA LYS A 310 -8.30 19.10 -9.65
C LYS A 310 -7.03 19.85 -10.13
N ALA A 311 -7.04 21.18 -10.13
CA ALA A 311 -5.94 22.05 -10.56
C ALA A 311 -4.88 22.37 -9.48
N LEU A 312 -5.12 22.05 -8.20
CA LEU A 312 -4.25 22.52 -7.12
C LEU A 312 -3.05 21.59 -6.82
N VAL A 313 -3.16 20.29 -7.15
CA VAL A 313 -2.08 19.29 -6.94
C VAL A 313 -0.83 19.62 -7.76
N SER A 314 -0.98 20.20 -8.95
CA SER A 314 0.17 20.55 -9.80
C SER A 314 0.89 21.82 -9.34
N THR A 315 0.16 22.81 -8.83
CA THR A 315 0.70 24.17 -8.68
C THR A 315 1.48 24.37 -7.38
N ILE A 316 1.09 23.70 -6.29
CA ILE A 316 1.82 23.75 -5.01
C ILE A 316 3.19 23.06 -5.11
N SER A 317 3.33 22.07 -5.99
CA SER A 317 4.60 21.36 -6.19
C SER A 317 5.69 22.22 -6.81
N SER A 318 5.34 23.32 -7.49
CA SER A 318 6.30 24.10 -8.30
C SER A 318 7.13 25.10 -7.49
N ALA A 319 6.59 25.67 -6.40
CA ALA A 319 7.28 26.69 -5.61
C ALA A 319 8.29 26.10 -4.60
N LEU A 320 8.18 24.82 -4.27
CA LEU A 320 9.08 24.10 -3.36
C LEU A 320 10.17 23.28 -4.10
N ARG A 321 10.11 23.19 -5.43
CA ARG A 321 10.97 22.35 -6.28
C ARG A 321 12.45 22.74 -6.29
N GLU A 322 12.82 23.96 -5.91
CA GLU A 322 14.21 24.41 -6.00
C GLU A 322 15.15 23.75 -4.96
N LYS A 323 14.60 23.13 -3.91
CA LYS A 323 15.41 22.54 -2.82
C LYS A 323 15.25 21.03 -2.62
N VAL A 324 14.24 20.40 -3.22
CA VAL A 324 13.97 18.97 -3.03
C VAL A 324 13.89 18.27 -4.39
N GLU A 325 14.87 17.42 -4.66
CA GLU A 325 14.90 16.63 -5.88
C GLU A 325 14.00 15.39 -5.76
N ILE A 326 12.85 15.43 -6.43
CA ILE A 326 11.89 14.33 -6.49
C ILE A 326 11.99 13.67 -7.86
N SER A 327 12.24 12.36 -7.89
CA SER A 327 12.20 11.58 -9.13
C SER A 327 10.80 11.68 -9.74
N PRO A 328 10.64 12.18 -10.98
CA PRO A 328 9.32 12.41 -11.57
C PRO A 328 8.58 11.09 -11.77
N ASP A 329 7.25 11.14 -11.71
CA ASP A 329 6.40 10.00 -12.04
C ASP A 329 6.40 9.72 -13.54
N GLY A 330 6.18 8.45 -13.91
CA GLY A 330 6.05 8.01 -15.30
C GLY A 330 4.60 8.00 -15.77
N PRO A 331 4.31 7.73 -17.04
CA PRO A 331 2.95 7.79 -17.60
C PRO A 331 1.97 6.74 -17.03
N LEU A 332 2.48 5.68 -16.40
CA LEU A 332 1.66 4.58 -15.87
C LEU A 332 1.80 4.39 -14.36
N ILE A 333 3.02 4.50 -13.84
CA ILE A 333 3.27 4.31 -12.42
C ILE A 333 3.64 5.63 -11.77
N CYS A 334 2.81 6.03 -10.81
CA CYS A 334 2.82 7.39 -10.28
C CYS A 334 2.84 7.36 -8.76
N PRO A 335 3.82 6.65 -8.17
CA PRO A 335 3.83 6.38 -6.75
C PRO A 335 3.91 7.68 -5.94
N TYR A 336 4.51 8.75 -6.46
CA TYR A 336 4.49 10.04 -5.78
C TYR A 336 3.08 10.64 -5.77
N ALA A 337 2.43 10.78 -6.93
CA ALA A 337 1.07 11.31 -7.03
C ALA A 337 0.07 10.51 -6.18
N TRP A 338 0.21 9.19 -6.15
CA TRP A 338 -0.61 8.29 -5.33
C TRP A 338 -0.35 8.41 -3.83
N SER A 339 0.89 8.71 -3.44
CA SER A 339 1.30 8.84 -2.03
C SER A 339 0.88 10.17 -1.41
N VAL A 340 0.72 11.25 -2.19
CA VAL A 340 0.29 12.55 -1.66
C VAL A 340 -1.01 12.47 -0.85
N PRO A 341 -2.14 11.93 -1.38
CA PRO A 341 -3.37 11.81 -0.60
C PRO A 341 -3.27 10.78 0.53
N LEU A 342 -2.46 9.74 0.38
CA LEU A 342 -2.21 8.74 1.43
C LEU A 342 -1.47 9.37 2.62
N HIS A 343 -0.50 10.25 2.35
CA HIS A 343 0.21 11.01 3.37
C HIS A 343 -0.72 11.91 4.17
N GLN A 344 -1.72 12.53 3.53
CA GLN A 344 -2.69 13.39 4.23
C GLN A 344 -3.47 12.64 5.32
N LEU A 345 -3.61 11.32 5.23
CA LEU A 345 -4.23 10.51 6.26
C LEU A 345 -3.45 10.55 7.57
N ASN A 346 -2.14 10.86 7.54
CA ASN A 346 -1.35 11.08 8.75
C ASN A 346 -1.94 12.18 9.62
N CYS A 347 -2.35 13.30 9.01
CA CYS A 347 -2.97 14.41 9.74
C CYS A 347 -4.40 14.11 10.13
N LYS A 348 -5.15 13.45 9.25
CA LYS A 348 -6.59 13.24 9.44
C LYS A 348 -6.90 12.15 10.48
N TYR A 349 -6.21 11.02 10.42
CA TYR A 349 -6.59 9.81 11.16
C TYR A 349 -5.47 9.22 12.03
N VAL A 350 -4.22 9.26 11.57
CA VAL A 350 -3.11 8.56 12.24
C VAL A 350 -2.63 9.31 13.48
N TRP A 351 -2.51 10.63 13.39
CA TRP A 351 -2.05 11.52 14.47
C TRP A 351 -3.16 12.44 14.99
N PRO A 352 -4.26 11.92 15.55
CA PRO A 352 -5.34 12.75 16.02
C PRO A 352 -4.88 13.58 17.23
N ALA A 353 -5.58 14.69 17.46
CA ALA A 353 -5.27 15.63 18.53
C ALA A 353 -5.19 14.96 19.92
N VAL A 354 -5.92 13.86 20.15
CA VAL A 354 -5.90 13.09 21.40
C VAL A 354 -4.55 12.42 21.70
N LEU A 355 -3.67 12.23 20.70
CA LEU A 355 -2.29 11.77 20.93
C LEU A 355 -1.36 12.89 21.41
N ASN A 356 -1.80 14.17 21.37
CA ASN A 356 -1.05 15.29 21.95
C ASN A 356 -1.37 15.41 23.44
N PHE A 357 -0.49 14.86 24.27
CA PHE A 357 -0.55 14.79 25.74
C PHE A 357 -0.59 16.13 26.51
N THR A 358 -0.91 17.26 25.89
CA THR A 358 -0.84 18.57 26.58
C THR A 358 -2.11 18.90 27.38
N SER A 359 -3.17 18.10 27.30
CA SER A 359 -4.35 18.31 28.14
C SER A 359 -4.33 17.37 29.35
N GLU A 360 -3.86 17.89 30.48
CA GLU A 360 -4.24 17.37 31.80
C GLU A 360 -5.76 17.54 31.96
N VAL A 361 -6.53 16.56 31.49
CA VAL A 361 -7.98 16.56 31.71
C VAL A 361 -8.23 16.15 33.17
N ALA A 362 -8.49 17.17 34.00
CA ALA A 362 -9.22 17.06 35.27
C ALA A 362 -8.58 16.23 36.40
N GLY A 363 -7.29 16.44 36.69
CA GLY A 363 -6.71 16.13 38.01
C GLY A 363 -6.74 14.66 38.46
N ARG A 364 -7.01 13.71 37.56
CA ARG A 364 -6.88 12.27 37.81
C ARG A 364 -5.70 11.73 37.01
N PRO A 365 -4.84 10.89 37.61
CA PRO A 365 -3.77 10.25 36.86
C PRO A 365 -4.38 9.39 35.75
N PRO A 366 -3.83 9.44 34.51
CA PRO A 366 -4.35 8.65 33.42
C PRO A 366 -4.24 7.16 33.75
N VAL A 367 -5.31 6.39 33.50
CA VAL A 367 -5.38 4.94 33.76
C VAL A 367 -4.30 4.19 32.98
N HIS A 368 -3.91 4.71 31.81
CA HIS A 368 -2.82 4.20 31.00
C HIS A 368 -1.73 5.27 30.82
N LYS A 369 -0.47 4.82 30.90
CA LYS A 369 0.70 5.67 30.65
C LYS A 369 0.78 6.20 29.21
N TYR A 370 0.15 5.50 28.26
CA TYR A 370 0.17 5.82 26.82
C TYR A 370 -1.26 5.97 26.28
N PRO A 371 -1.48 6.64 25.13
CA PRO A 371 -2.82 6.83 24.59
C PRO A 371 -3.44 5.49 24.20
N VAL A 372 -4.73 5.34 24.46
CA VAL A 372 -5.51 4.17 24.08
C VAL A 372 -6.14 4.41 22.71
N LEU A 373 -5.87 3.52 21.76
CA LEU A 373 -6.37 3.66 20.39
C LEU A 373 -7.72 2.99 20.18
N ASP A 374 -8.08 1.94 20.93
CA ASP A 374 -9.37 1.23 20.84
C ASP A 374 -10.54 2.01 21.49
N THR A 375 -10.63 3.29 21.17
CA THR A 375 -11.68 4.21 21.61
C THR A 375 -12.70 4.42 20.48
N PRO A 376 -13.97 4.73 20.81
CA PRO A 376 -14.97 5.13 19.81
C PRO A 376 -14.53 6.32 18.96
N GLU A 377 -13.78 7.26 19.55
CA GLU A 377 -13.30 8.47 18.87
C GLU A 377 -12.25 8.14 17.81
N TYR A 378 -11.34 7.20 18.08
CA TYR A 378 -10.28 6.83 17.16
C TYR A 378 -10.73 5.71 16.21
N ILE A 379 -11.04 4.52 16.75
CA ILE A 379 -11.41 3.36 15.93
C ILE A 379 -12.77 3.55 15.28
N GLY A 380 -13.72 4.18 15.96
CA GLY A 380 -15.02 4.47 15.35
C GLY A 380 -14.92 5.42 14.16
N ALA A 381 -13.97 6.36 14.16
CA ALA A 381 -13.70 7.21 13.00
C ALA A 381 -13.12 6.41 11.81
N LEU A 382 -12.18 5.50 12.08
CA LEU A 382 -11.63 4.61 11.06
C LEU A 382 -12.70 3.68 10.47
N ASP A 383 -13.50 3.05 11.34
CA ASP A 383 -14.56 2.10 10.96
C ASP A 383 -15.67 2.81 10.14
N LYS A 384 -16.09 4.01 10.55
CA LYS A 384 -17.11 4.81 9.85
C LYS A 384 -16.69 5.14 8.42
N ASP A 385 -15.44 5.53 8.25
CA ASP A 385 -14.92 5.96 6.95
C ASP A 385 -14.34 4.79 6.13
N LEU A 386 -14.29 3.58 6.69
CA LEU A 386 -13.69 2.37 6.09
C LEU A 386 -12.24 2.60 5.68
N VAL A 387 -11.46 3.26 6.55
CA VAL A 387 -10.12 3.75 6.20
C VAL A 387 -9.18 2.60 5.87
N MET A 388 -9.11 1.58 6.73
CA MET A 388 -8.20 0.45 6.52
C MET A 388 -8.59 -0.38 5.30
N GLU A 389 -9.90 -0.60 5.12
CA GLU A 389 -10.48 -1.27 3.96
C GLU A 389 -10.16 -0.54 2.65
N LYS A 390 -10.26 0.80 2.64
CA LYS A 390 -9.94 1.62 1.47
C LYS A 390 -8.46 1.55 1.11
N LEU A 391 -7.58 1.56 2.10
CA LEU A 391 -6.12 1.47 1.88
C LEU A 391 -5.73 0.15 1.20
N VAL A 392 -6.24 -0.98 1.69
CA VAL A 392 -5.94 -2.29 1.07
C VAL A 392 -6.61 -2.45 -0.30
N ALA A 393 -7.78 -1.85 -0.52
CA ALA A 393 -8.44 -1.80 -1.82
C ALA A 393 -7.62 -1.00 -2.84
N GLN A 394 -7.19 0.21 -2.48
CA GLN A 394 -6.34 1.05 -3.34
C GLN A 394 -5.02 0.35 -3.68
N GLY A 395 -4.39 -0.29 -2.69
CA GLY A 395 -3.17 -1.08 -2.90
C GLY A 395 -3.38 -2.21 -3.90
N GLY A 396 -4.45 -3.01 -3.72
CA GLY A 396 -4.74 -4.15 -4.58
C GLY A 396 -5.11 -3.74 -5.99
N LEU A 397 -5.98 -2.75 -6.15
CA LEU A 397 -6.41 -2.26 -7.46
C LEU A 397 -5.26 -1.63 -8.26
N ARG A 398 -4.42 -0.80 -7.62
CA ARG A 398 -3.23 -0.22 -8.27
C ARG A 398 -2.22 -1.30 -8.65
N LEU A 399 -1.98 -2.28 -7.78
CA LEU A 399 -1.13 -3.42 -8.10
C LEU A 399 -1.67 -4.20 -9.32
N ALA A 400 -2.98 -4.49 -9.35
CA ALA A 400 -3.61 -5.13 -10.52
C ALA A 400 -3.45 -4.30 -11.79
N GLY A 401 -3.70 -2.99 -11.75
CA GLY A 401 -3.54 -2.11 -12.90
C GLY A 401 -2.10 -2.11 -13.44
N VAL A 402 -1.10 -2.05 -12.56
CA VAL A 402 0.31 -2.12 -12.95
C VAL A 402 0.65 -3.49 -13.56
N LEU A 403 0.21 -4.60 -12.94
CA LEU A 403 0.47 -5.94 -13.44
C LEU A 403 -0.22 -6.23 -14.77
N ASN A 404 -1.47 -5.80 -14.94
CA ASN A 404 -2.20 -5.90 -16.20
C ASN A 404 -1.49 -5.10 -17.29
N TRP A 405 -1.04 -3.87 -17.01
CA TRP A 405 -0.27 -3.13 -18.01
C TRP A 405 1.06 -3.80 -18.35
N LEU A 406 1.74 -4.38 -17.36
CA LEU A 406 3.03 -5.04 -17.59
C LEU A 406 2.90 -6.32 -18.43
N PHE A 407 1.84 -7.11 -18.19
CA PHE A 407 1.82 -8.52 -18.59
C PHE A 407 0.57 -8.96 -19.35
N ALA A 408 -0.50 -8.16 -19.39
CA ALA A 408 -1.67 -8.54 -20.17
C ALA A 408 -1.34 -8.48 -21.68
N ASP A 409 -1.96 -9.39 -22.43
CA ASP A 409 -1.88 -9.39 -23.89
C ASP A 409 -2.64 -8.17 -24.42
N GLU A 410 -2.16 -7.56 -25.51
CA GLU A 410 -2.96 -6.57 -26.23
C GLU A 410 -4.13 -7.29 -26.92
N ALA A 411 -5.35 -6.86 -26.62
CA ALA A 411 -6.59 -7.42 -27.16
C ALA A 411 -6.79 -7.10 -28.65
#